data_AF-A0A954VET2-F1
#
_entry.id   AF-A0A954VET2-F1
#
_cell.length_a   1.000
_cell.length_b   1.000
_cell.length_c   1.000
_cell.angle_alpha   90.00
_cell.angle_beta   90.00
_cell.angle_gamma   90.00
#
_symmetry.space_group_name_H-M   'P 1'
#
loop_
_entity.id
_entity.type
_entity.pdbx_description
1 polymer ?
#
loop_
_entity_poly.entity_id
_entity_poly.type
_entity_poly.pdbx_seq_one_letter_code
_entity_poly.pdbx_strand_id
1 'polypeptide(L)'
;AVQSQIAQATQFAKSSWASGDPGRRLETLVWRPWATAEGQMLYRQRPRIAETPFAILKRIMGLRQFLLRGLSKVNTEFLWMATAFNLAKLVRILGTMRAERAPAT
;
A
#
# COMPACT_ATOMS: atom_id res chain seq x y z
N ALA A 1 -2.33 19.00 15.12
CA ALA A 1 -2.18 19.72 13.83
C ALA A 1 -2.13 18.77 12.63
N VAL A 2 -1.23 17.77 12.59
CA VAL A 2 -1.13 16.83 11.45
C VAL A 2 -2.34 15.89 11.34
N GLN A 3 -2.81 15.34 12.46
CA GLN A 3 -4.00 14.47 12.53
C GLN A 3 -5.29 15.20 12.06
N SER A 4 -5.42 16.50 12.34
CA SER A 4 -6.58 17.30 11.88
C SER A 4 -6.54 17.59 10.39
N GLN A 5 -5.35 17.75 9.79
CA GLN A 5 -5.20 17.92 8.34
C GLN A 5 -5.44 16.60 7.58
N ILE A 6 -5.00 15.46 8.12
CA ILE A 6 -5.29 14.13 7.57
C ILE A 6 -6.80 13.88 7.61
N ALA A 7 -7.47 14.18 8.72
CA ALA A 7 -8.92 14.03 8.84
C ALA A 7 -9.69 14.89 7.83
N GLN A 8 -9.29 16.16 7.65
CA GLN A 8 -9.89 17.06 6.65
C GLN A 8 -9.63 16.60 5.20
N ALA A 9 -8.44 16.11 4.89
CA ALA A 9 -8.12 15.53 3.58
C ALA A 9 -8.93 14.26 3.30
N THR A 10 -9.22 13.45 4.33
CA THR A 10 -10.04 12.24 4.20
C THR A 10 -11.52 12.58 4.02
N GLN A 11 -12.02 13.61 4.71
CA GLN A 11 -13.39 14.12 4.58
C GLN A 11 -13.63 14.72 3.18
N PHE A 12 -12.67 15.49 2.66
CA PHE A 12 -12.72 16.08 1.33
C PHE A 12 -12.54 15.04 0.22
N ALA A 13 -11.67 14.05 0.44
CA ALA A 13 -11.58 12.90 -0.44
C ALA A 13 -12.96 12.26 -0.54
N LYS A 14 -13.60 11.89 0.58
CA LYS A 14 -14.95 11.29 0.62
C LYS A 14 -16.04 12.12 -0.09
N SER A 15 -16.03 13.45 0.00
CA SER A 15 -17.00 14.30 -0.72
C SER A 15 -16.74 14.38 -2.23
N SER A 16 -15.49 14.24 -2.66
CA SER A 16 -15.12 14.25 -4.09
C SER A 16 -15.49 12.97 -4.87
N TRP A 17 -15.79 11.85 -4.19
CA TRP A 17 -16.31 10.63 -4.84
C TRP A 17 -17.72 10.84 -5.40
N ALA A 18 -18.42 11.92 -4.98
CA ALA A 18 -19.79 12.21 -5.35
C ALA A 18 -19.95 13.05 -6.66
N SER A 19 -18.90 13.68 -7.18
CA SER A 19 -19.03 14.72 -8.23
C SER A 19 -18.85 14.25 -9.69
N GLY A 20 -18.70 12.95 -9.94
CA GLY A 20 -18.84 12.37 -11.29
C GLY A 20 -17.71 12.65 -12.31
N ASP A 21 -16.99 13.78 -12.27
CA ASP A 21 -15.93 14.14 -13.23
C ASP A 21 -14.56 13.49 -12.89
N PRO A 22 -14.03 12.58 -13.72
CA PRO A 22 -12.76 11.89 -13.47
C PRO A 22 -11.51 12.80 -13.62
N GLY A 23 -11.57 13.84 -14.46
CA GLY A 23 -10.41 14.67 -14.81
C GLY A 23 -9.99 15.58 -13.67
N ARG A 24 -10.94 16.37 -13.14
CA ARG A 24 -10.73 17.22 -11.94
C ARG A 24 -10.38 16.41 -10.70
N ARG A 25 -10.81 15.15 -10.63
CA ARG A 25 -10.61 14.24 -9.48
C ARG A 25 -9.15 13.87 -9.28
N LEU A 26 -8.45 13.55 -10.37
CA LEU A 26 -7.03 13.19 -10.32
C LEU A 26 -6.17 14.39 -9.94
N GLU A 27 -6.45 15.56 -10.49
CA GLU A 27 -5.72 16.78 -10.20
C GLU A 27 -5.89 17.22 -8.73
N THR A 28 -7.10 17.12 -8.18
CA THR A 28 -7.38 17.63 -6.83
C THR A 28 -6.94 16.68 -5.72
N LEU A 29 -7.04 15.36 -5.92
CA LEU A 29 -6.70 14.35 -4.89
C LEU A 29 -5.27 13.84 -4.99
N VAL A 30 -4.71 13.80 -6.20
CA VAL A 30 -3.42 13.14 -6.49
C VAL A 30 -2.34 14.13 -6.90
N TRP A 31 -2.67 15.34 -7.36
CA TRP A 31 -1.64 16.33 -7.67
C TRP A 31 -1.49 17.35 -6.55
N ARG A 32 -2.59 18.01 -6.15
CA ARG A 32 -2.55 19.09 -5.13
C ARG A 32 -1.89 18.71 -3.80
N PRO A 33 -2.16 17.54 -3.19
CA PRO A 33 -1.50 17.17 -1.92
C PRO A 33 -0.01 16.84 -2.07
N TRP A 34 0.43 16.47 -3.27
CA TRP A 34 1.80 16.06 -3.56
C TRP A 34 2.64 17.20 -4.15
N ALA A 35 2.00 18.29 -4.56
CA ALA A 35 2.65 19.51 -5.01
C ALA A 35 3.28 20.32 -3.86
N THR A 36 2.83 20.12 -2.61
CA THR A 36 3.41 20.78 -1.42
C THR A 36 4.78 20.20 -1.09
N ALA A 37 5.66 21.01 -0.46
CA ALA A 37 6.99 20.55 -0.05
C ALA A 37 6.92 19.31 0.87
N GLU A 38 5.96 19.30 1.81
CA GLU A 38 5.71 18.16 2.70
C GLU A 38 5.25 16.90 1.93
N GLY A 39 4.34 17.07 0.96
CA GLY A 39 3.87 15.98 0.10
C GLY A 39 4.97 15.39 -0.76
N GLN A 40 5.84 16.23 -1.32
CA GLN A 40 7.01 15.79 -2.08
C GLN A 40 8.02 15.03 -1.19
N MET A 41 8.26 15.50 0.04
CA MET A 41 9.12 14.81 1.00
C MET A 41 8.59 13.42 1.35
N LEU A 42 7.28 13.27 1.52
CA LEU A 42 6.65 11.97 1.76
C LEU A 42 6.70 11.07 0.51
N TYR A 43 6.47 11.66 -0.68
CA TYR A 43 6.54 10.94 -1.94
C TYR A 43 7.93 10.34 -2.19
N ARG A 44 8.99 11.07 -1.83
CA ARG A 44 10.39 10.59 -1.93
C ARG A 44 10.67 9.32 -1.12
N GLN A 45 9.83 8.96 -0.15
CA GLN A 45 9.98 7.74 0.64
C GLN A 45 9.33 6.52 -0.04
N ARG A 46 8.44 6.73 -1.01
CA ARG A 46 7.71 5.66 -1.71
C ARG A 46 8.60 4.65 -2.44
N PRO A 47 9.69 5.03 -3.12
CA PRO A 47 10.55 4.07 -3.81
C PRO A 47 11.03 2.97 -2.87
N ARG A 48 11.55 3.33 -1.69
CA ARG A 48 12.00 2.39 -0.65
C ARG A 48 10.88 1.45 -0.18
N ILE A 49 9.66 1.98 -0.02
CA ILE A 49 8.49 1.22 0.43
C ILE A 49 8.03 0.23 -0.65
N ALA A 50 8.12 0.60 -1.93
CA ALA A 50 7.70 -0.23 -3.05
C ALA A 50 8.77 -1.27 -3.46
N GLU A 51 10.05 -0.91 -3.41
CA GLU A 51 11.17 -1.79 -3.78
C GLU A 51 11.26 -3.02 -2.88
N THR A 52 11.01 -2.86 -1.59
CA THR A 52 11.16 -3.93 -0.60
C THR A 52 10.20 -5.11 -0.86
N PRO A 53 8.87 -4.92 -1.02
CA PRO A 53 7.94 -5.98 -1.42
C PRO A 53 8.35 -6.69 -2.71
N PHE A 54 8.80 -5.95 -3.74
CA PHE A 54 9.23 -6.57 -5.00
C PHE A 54 10.50 -7.40 -4.83
N ALA A 55 11.45 -6.96 -4.01
CA ALA A 55 12.65 -7.74 -3.69
C ALA A 55 12.28 -9.03 -2.95
N ILE A 56 11.37 -8.97 -1.96
CA ILE A 56 10.89 -10.13 -1.20
C ILE A 56 10.14 -11.10 -2.13
N LEU A 57 9.22 -10.61 -2.96
CA LEU A 57 8.49 -11.42 -3.94
C LEU A 57 9.45 -12.21 -4.85
N LYS A 58 10.48 -11.53 -5.37
CA LYS A 58 11.43 -12.15 -6.31
C LYS A 58 12.45 -13.08 -5.64
N ARG A 59 12.98 -12.70 -4.48
CA ARG A 59 14.10 -13.41 -3.82
C ARG A 59 13.66 -14.42 -2.77
N ILE A 60 12.62 -14.10 -2.00
CA ILE A 60 12.17 -14.93 -0.88
C ILE A 60 11.02 -15.84 -1.33
N MET A 61 10.03 -15.28 -2.04
CA MET A 61 8.88 -16.07 -2.51
C MET A 61 9.09 -16.68 -3.91
N GLY A 62 10.23 -16.45 -4.55
CA GLY A 62 10.60 -17.12 -5.81
C GLY A 62 9.86 -16.65 -7.07
N LEU A 63 9.17 -15.51 -7.03
CA LEU A 63 8.40 -14.97 -8.17
C LEU A 63 9.32 -14.35 -9.24
N ARG A 64 10.06 -15.18 -9.97
CA ARG A 64 10.94 -14.77 -11.07
C ARG A 64 10.31 -14.99 -12.45
N GLN A 65 9.40 -15.96 -12.53
CA GLN A 65 8.68 -16.34 -13.74
C GLN A 65 7.22 -16.67 -13.36
N PHE A 66 6.29 -16.31 -14.24
CA PHE A 66 4.89 -16.70 -14.11
C PHE A 66 4.70 -18.09 -14.72
N LEU A 67 3.80 -18.88 -14.14
CA LEU A 67 3.53 -20.24 -14.62
C LEU A 67 2.58 -20.21 -15.81
N LEU A 68 1.62 -19.28 -15.80
CA LEU A 68 0.61 -19.10 -16.81
C LEU A 68 0.96 -17.95 -17.77
N ARG A 69 0.45 -18.06 -19.00
CA ARG A 69 0.52 -17.01 -20.02
C ARG A 69 -0.84 -16.34 -20.19
N GLY A 70 -0.83 -15.03 -20.46
CA GLY A 70 -2.02 -14.20 -20.62
C GLY A 70 -2.30 -13.33 -19.39
N LEU A 71 -2.64 -12.06 -19.64
CA LEU A 71 -2.73 -11.02 -18.60
C LEU A 71 -3.69 -11.38 -17.46
N SER A 72 -4.86 -11.93 -17.79
CA SER A 72 -5.86 -12.33 -16.80
C SER A 72 -5.29 -13.38 -15.82
N LYS A 73 -4.62 -14.41 -16.34
CA LYS A 73 -4.04 -15.49 -15.52
C LYS A 73 -2.85 -15.02 -14.69
N VAL A 74 -1.97 -14.22 -15.30
CA VAL A 74 -0.82 -13.60 -14.59
C VAL A 74 -1.29 -12.69 -13.46
N ASN A 75 -2.38 -11.94 -13.65
CA ASN A 75 -2.98 -11.12 -12.58
C ASN A 75 -3.46 -11.98 -11.41
N THR A 76 -4.09 -13.13 -11.69
CA THR A 76 -4.49 -14.06 -10.62
C THR A 76 -3.29 -14.60 -9.86
N GLU A 77 -2.22 -15.03 -10.54
CA GLU A 77 -0.99 -15.47 -9.89
C GLU A 77 -0.39 -14.37 -9.01
N PHE A 78 -0.27 -13.16 -9.54
CA PHE A 78 0.27 -12.04 -8.80
C PHE A 78 -0.60 -11.68 -7.59
N LEU A 79 -1.93 -11.78 -7.70
CA LEU A 79 -2.84 -11.56 -6.58
C LEU A 79 -2.63 -12.59 -5.47
N TRP A 80 -2.49 -13.87 -5.83
CA TRP A 80 -2.17 -14.92 -4.85
C TRP A 80 -0.85 -14.66 -4.12
N MET A 81 0.17 -14.24 -4.86
CA MET A 81 1.47 -13.88 -4.29
C MET A 81 1.40 -12.68 -3.35
N ALA A 82 0.66 -11.64 -3.74
CA ALA A 82 0.44 -10.47 -2.89
C ALA A 82 -0.34 -10.83 -1.61
N THR A 83 -1.34 -11.71 -1.71
CA THR A 83 -2.08 -12.23 -0.55
C THR A 83 -1.17 -13.01 0.39
N ALA A 84 -0.35 -13.92 -0.13
CA ALA A 84 0.61 -14.68 0.66
C ALA A 84 1.61 -13.77 1.39
N PHE A 85 2.13 -12.74 0.70
CA PHE A 85 2.99 -11.73 1.31
C PHE A 85 2.32 -11.00 2.46
N ASN A 86 1.08 -10.55 2.26
CA ASN A 86 0.32 -9.84 3.28
C ASN A 86 0.02 -10.74 4.49
N LEU A 87 -0.34 -12.00 4.25
CA LEU A 87 -0.53 -12.99 5.32
C LEU A 87 0.76 -13.22 6.12
N ALA A 88 1.91 -13.35 5.46
CA ALA A 88 3.19 -13.49 6.16
C ALA A 88 3.50 -12.30 7.08
N LYS A 89 3.15 -11.07 6.65
CA LYS A 89 3.27 -9.87 7.50
C LYS A 89 2.34 -9.92 8.71
N LEU A 90 1.08 -10.32 8.50
CA LEU A 90 0.10 -10.43 9.59
C LEU A 90 0.52 -11.49 10.61
N VAL A 91 1.00 -12.65 10.16
CA VAL A 91 1.50 -13.71 11.06
C VAL A 91 2.67 -13.21 11.90
N ARG A 92 3.61 -12.47 11.29
CA ARG A 92 4.73 -11.87 12.04
C ARG A 92 4.26 -10.92 13.13
N ILE A 93 3.33 -10.01 12.80
CA ILE A 93 2.77 -9.04 13.76
C ILE A 93 1.99 -9.76 14.86
N LEU A 94 1.20 -10.76 14.50
CA LEU A 94 0.45 -11.55 15.46
C LEU A 94 1.38 -12.32 16.41
N GLY A 95 2.53 -12.79 15.92
CA GLY A 95 3.58 -13.41 16.73
C GLY A 95 4.16 -12.45 17.76
N THR A 96 4.47 -11.20 17.38
CA THR A 96 4.98 -10.19 18.34
C THR A 96 3.92 -9.84 19.38
N MET A 97 2.67 -9.61 18.95
CA MET A 97 1.56 -9.32 19.87
C MET A 97 1.30 -10.46 20.85
N ARG A 98 1.44 -11.72 20.41
CA ARG A 98 1.31 -12.89 21.29
C ARG A 98 2.45 -13.00 22.29
N ALA A 99 3.68 -12.69 21.88
CA ALA A 99 4.84 -12.67 22.77
C ALA A 99 4.72 -11.57 23.82
N GLU A 100 4.24 -10.38 23.44
CA GLU A 100 3.98 -9.26 24.36
C GLU A 100 2.86 -9.58 25.38
N ARG A 101 1.88 -10.39 24.97
CA ARG A 101 0.74 -10.79 25.81
C ARG A 101 0.97 -12.07 26.61
N ALA A 102 2.06 -12.78 26.36
CA ALA A 102 2.44 -13.93 27.17
C ALA A 102 2.79 -13.43 28.58
N PRO A 103 2.21 -14.01 29.65
CA PRO A 103 2.59 -13.63 31.00
C PRO A 103 4.08 -13.94 31.18
N ALA A 104 4.85 -12.96 31.67
CA ALA A 104 6.22 -13.20 32.11
C ALA A 104 6.17 -14.34 33.13
N THR A 105 6.72 -15.49 32.74
CA THR A 105 6.83 -16.67 33.60
C THR A 105 8.11 -16.57 34.40
#